data_AF-A0A0G4PRM4-F1
#
_entry.id   AF-A0A0G4PRM4-F1
#
_cell.length_a   1.000
_cell.length_b   1.000
_cell.length_c   1.000
_cell.angle_alpha   90.00
_cell.angle_beta   90.00
_cell.angle_gamma   90.00
#
_symmetry.space_group_name_H-M   'P 1'
#
loop_
_entity.id
_entity.type
_entity.pdbx_description
1 polymer ?
#
loop_
_entity_poly.entity_id
_entity_poly.type
_entity_poly.pdbx_seq_one_letter_code
_entity_poly.pdbx_strand_id
1 'polypeptide(L)'
;MVNMRRSFFRMQPKSKKYFTQWMYDVWRNKFLFWSIMAGWITMFPMIYIPVLNDVVFKHKPITWEWGIVAVEAVLFFIGVEAWKWTKRVFFRRRVRKSSMLSSSRDVPEHP
;
A
#
# COMPACT_ATOMS: atom_id res chain seq x y z
N MET A 1 7.52 -2.87 -12.97
CA MET A 1 6.24 -3.28 -12.35
C MET A 1 6.26 -3.12 -10.84
N VAL A 2 5.19 -2.53 -10.28
CA VAL A 2 4.94 -2.38 -8.83
C VAL A 2 4.75 -3.76 -8.20
N ASN A 3 5.35 -4.02 -7.04
CA ASN A 3 5.31 -5.34 -6.41
C ASN A 3 4.33 -5.38 -5.24
N MET A 4 3.20 -6.07 -5.43
CA MET A 4 2.09 -6.14 -4.46
C MET A 4 2.42 -6.90 -3.15
N ARG A 5 3.47 -7.73 -3.14
CA ARG A 5 3.86 -8.53 -1.97
C ARG A 5 4.86 -7.82 -1.05
N ARG A 6 5.62 -6.86 -1.58
CA ARG A 6 6.67 -6.15 -0.83
C ARG A 6 6.08 -4.92 -0.13
N SER A 7 6.81 -4.44 0.87
CA SER A 7 6.43 -3.19 1.54
C SER A 7 6.51 -2.04 0.54
N PHE A 8 5.57 -1.11 0.63
CA PHE A 8 5.52 0.06 -0.24
C PHE A 8 6.78 0.93 -0.08
N PHE A 9 7.22 1.11 1.18
CA PHE A 9 8.41 1.88 1.51
C PHE A 9 9.72 1.17 1.14
N ARG A 10 9.70 -0.14 0.87
CA ARG A 10 10.89 -0.93 0.50
C ARG A 10 10.57 -1.96 -0.58
N MET A 11 10.35 -1.47 -1.80
CA MET A 11 9.93 -2.29 -2.94
C MET A 11 11.08 -3.01 -3.66
N GLN A 12 12.24 -2.35 -3.81
CA GLN A 12 13.49 -2.93 -4.35
C GLN A 12 14.46 -3.35 -3.24
N PRO A 13 14.75 -4.65 -3.06
CA PRO A 13 15.85 -5.11 -2.24
C PRO A 13 17.16 -4.73 -2.96
N LYS A 14 18.17 -4.26 -2.20
CA LYS A 14 19.50 -3.77 -2.66
C LYS A 14 19.60 -2.28 -3.05
N SER A 15 18.53 -1.50 -2.95
CA SER A 15 18.65 -0.03 -3.09
C SER A 15 19.31 0.59 -1.85
N LYS A 16 20.24 1.53 -2.07
CA LYS A 16 20.90 2.32 -1.00
C LYS A 16 20.02 3.48 -0.48
N LYS A 17 18.89 3.76 -1.13
CA LYS A 17 18.01 4.89 -0.82
C LYS A 17 16.90 4.47 0.14
N TYR A 18 17.16 4.45 1.45
CA TYR A 18 16.18 3.94 2.41
C TYR A 18 14.92 4.80 2.56
N PHE A 19 15.04 6.12 2.50
CA PHE A 19 13.92 7.04 2.75
C PHE A 19 13.22 7.55 1.48
N THR A 20 13.95 7.70 0.38
CA THR A 20 13.44 8.31 -0.86
C THR A 20 13.02 7.30 -1.92
N GLN A 21 13.30 6.02 -1.71
CA GLN A 21 13.08 4.98 -2.72
C GLN A 21 11.62 4.86 -3.16
N TRP A 22 10.67 5.00 -2.24
CA TRP A 22 9.25 4.90 -2.56
C TRP A 22 8.81 5.93 -3.61
N MET A 23 9.38 7.14 -3.59
CA MET A 23 9.07 8.19 -4.57
C MET A 23 9.51 7.77 -5.98
N TYR A 24 10.74 7.23 -6.11
CA TYR A 24 11.24 6.71 -7.38
C TYR A 24 10.43 5.50 -7.85
N ASP A 25 10.06 4.61 -6.92
CA ASP A 25 9.29 3.40 -7.22
C ASP A 25 7.87 3.73 -7.72
N VAL A 26 7.22 4.74 -7.15
CA VAL A 26 5.92 5.26 -7.59
C VAL A 26 6.05 5.94 -8.96
N TRP A 27 7.03 6.83 -9.13
CA TRP A 27 7.24 7.56 -10.39
C TRP A 27 7.60 6.66 -11.57
N ARG A 28 8.21 5.50 -11.31
CA ARG A 28 8.54 4.53 -12.36
C ARG A 28 7.31 4.04 -13.13
N ASN A 29 6.13 4.01 -12.49
CA ASN A 29 4.87 3.76 -13.18
C ASN A 29 4.11 5.08 -13.37
N LYS A 30 4.50 5.84 -14.40
CA LYS A 30 3.89 7.15 -14.72
C LYS A 30 2.38 7.06 -14.92
N PHE A 31 1.87 5.98 -15.55
CA PHE A 31 0.43 5.81 -15.76
C PHE A 31 -0.32 5.72 -14.43
N LEU A 32 0.15 4.86 -13.51
CA LEU A 32 -0.46 4.72 -12.19
C LEU A 32 -0.32 6.01 -11.34
N PHE A 33 0.82 6.69 -11.44
CA PHE A 33 1.02 7.95 -10.73
C PHE A 33 0.02 9.00 -11.22
N TRP A 34 -0.05 9.23 -12.53
CA TRP A 34 -0.93 10.23 -13.11
C TRP A 34 -2.42 9.89 -12.96
N SER A 35 -2.81 8.62 -12.96
CA SER A 35 -4.22 8.25 -12.73
C SER A 35 -4.68 8.60 -11.31
N ILE A 36 -3.82 8.43 -10.30
CA ILE A 36 -4.11 8.83 -8.92
C ILE A 36 -4.06 10.36 -8.78
N MET A 37 -3.04 11.01 -9.37
CA MET A 37 -2.91 12.47 -9.32
C MET A 37 -4.06 13.19 -10.00
N ALA A 38 -4.57 12.66 -11.12
CA ALA A 38 -5.75 13.22 -11.77
C ALA A 38 -6.94 13.25 -10.81
N GLY A 39 -7.27 12.13 -10.16
CA GLY A 39 -8.36 12.07 -9.18
C GLY A 39 -8.14 13.00 -7.98
N TRP A 40 -6.92 13.05 -7.45
CA TRP A 40 -6.57 13.92 -6.32
C TRP A 40 -6.68 15.41 -6.69
N ILE A 41 -6.15 15.80 -7.85
CA ILE A 41 -6.24 17.18 -8.36
C ILE A 41 -7.70 17.57 -8.59
N THR A 42 -8.52 16.68 -9.16
CA THR A 42 -9.94 16.95 -9.40
C THR A 42 -10.75 17.14 -8.11
N MET A 43 -10.31 16.62 -6.96
CA MET A 43 -11.00 16.90 -5.69
C MET A 43 -10.97 18.38 -5.29
N PHE A 44 -9.87 19.09 -5.52
CA PHE A 44 -9.77 20.51 -5.15
C PHE A 44 -10.83 21.40 -5.84
N PRO A 45 -10.98 21.39 -7.18
CA PRO A 45 -12.00 22.18 -7.83
C PRO A 45 -13.41 21.75 -7.41
N MET A 46 -13.65 20.45 -7.17
CA MET A 46 -14.98 20.00 -6.70
C MET A 46 -15.37 20.62 -5.36
N ILE A 47 -14.42 20.80 -4.43
CA ILE A 47 -14.71 21.29 -3.07
C ILE A 47 -14.68 22.82 -2.98
N TYR A 48 -13.81 23.48 -3.75
CA TYR A 48 -13.53 24.91 -3.59
C TYR A 48 -14.12 25.82 -4.69
N ILE A 49 -14.55 25.29 -5.83
CA ILE A 49 -15.23 26.11 -6.85
C ILE A 49 -16.70 26.26 -6.44
N PRO A 50 -17.18 27.50 -6.17
CA PRO A 50 -18.60 27.75 -5.91
C PRO A 50 -19.42 27.38 -7.15
N VAL A 51 -20.69 26.97 -6.98
CA VAL A 51 -21.55 26.30 -7.98
C VAL A 51 -21.29 24.80 -8.10
N LEU A 52 -20.02 24.36 -8.19
CA LEU A 52 -19.75 22.92 -8.20
C LEU A 52 -20.04 22.29 -6.84
N ASN A 53 -19.52 22.87 -5.77
CA ASN A 53 -19.65 22.30 -4.44
C ASN A 53 -21.09 22.34 -3.89
N ASP A 54 -21.80 23.45 -4.04
CA ASP A 54 -23.09 23.72 -3.39
C ASP A 54 -24.31 23.40 -4.27
N VAL A 55 -24.24 23.64 -5.58
CA VAL A 55 -25.37 23.40 -6.51
C VAL A 55 -25.32 22.00 -7.11
N VAL A 56 -24.18 21.57 -7.64
CA VAL A 56 -24.06 20.27 -8.32
C VAL A 56 -23.93 19.14 -7.29
N PHE A 57 -22.93 19.23 -6.42
CA PHE A 57 -22.62 18.14 -5.50
C PHE A 57 -23.17 18.32 -4.08
N LYS A 58 -23.70 19.51 -3.75
CA LYS A 58 -24.42 19.82 -2.50
C LYS A 58 -23.66 19.51 -1.22
N HIS A 59 -22.37 19.80 -1.18
CA HIS A 59 -21.52 19.64 0.00
C HIS A 59 -20.88 20.95 0.46
N LYS A 60 -20.59 21.03 1.76
CA LYS A 60 -19.89 22.17 2.36
C LYS A 60 -18.37 22.03 2.17
N PRO A 61 -17.64 23.16 2.05
CA PRO A 61 -16.19 23.13 1.93
C PRO A 61 -15.55 22.52 3.18
N ILE A 62 -14.47 21.79 2.97
CA ILE A 62 -13.70 21.15 4.03
C ILE A 62 -12.63 22.14 4.53
N THR A 63 -12.55 22.32 5.83
CA THR A 63 -11.59 23.23 6.49
C THR A 63 -10.62 22.42 7.36
N TRP A 64 -10.85 22.33 8.67
CA TRP A 64 -10.06 21.57 9.62
C TRP A 64 -10.12 20.05 9.40
N GLU A 65 -11.20 19.55 8.78
CA GLU A 65 -11.44 18.13 8.63
C GLU A 65 -10.39 17.45 7.74
N TRP A 66 -9.61 18.22 6.95
CA TRP A 66 -8.39 17.73 6.31
C TRP A 66 -7.41 17.07 7.28
N GLY A 67 -7.37 17.50 8.54
CA GLY A 67 -6.58 16.85 9.59
C GLY A 67 -7.05 15.42 9.87
N ILE A 68 -8.36 15.18 9.86
CA ILE A 68 -8.95 13.85 10.03
C ILE A 68 -8.59 12.96 8.84
N VAL A 69 -8.72 13.50 7.62
CA VAL A 69 -8.33 12.80 6.38
C VAL A 69 -6.85 12.39 6.41
N ALA A 70 -5.97 13.27 6.91
CA ALA A 70 -4.55 12.97 7.06
C ALA A 70 -4.29 11.84 8.07
N VAL A 71 -4.97 11.85 9.22
CA VAL A 71 -4.88 10.78 10.22
C VAL A 71 -5.38 9.44 9.65
N GLU A 72 -6.51 9.45 8.94
CA GLU A 72 -7.05 8.26 8.29
C GLU A 72 -6.08 7.69 7.24
N ALA A 73 -5.46 8.55 6.43
CA ALA A 73 -4.44 8.13 5.47
C ALA A 73 -3.26 7.43 6.16
N VAL A 74 -2.77 7.99 7.28
CA VAL A 74 -1.69 7.37 8.08
C VAL A 74 -2.12 6.00 8.62
N LEU A 75 -3.31 5.90 9.22
CA LEU A 75 -3.85 4.65 9.72
C LEU A 75 -4.01 3.60 8.62
N PHE A 76 -4.47 4.01 7.44
CA PHE A 76 -4.56 3.14 6.27
C PHE A 76 -3.20 2.56 5.87
N PHE A 77 -2.15 3.39 5.78
CA PHE A 77 -0.81 2.91 5.47
C PHE A 77 -0.28 1.93 6.53
N ILE A 78 -0.49 2.23 7.81
CA ILE A 78 -0.12 1.34 8.93
C ILE A 78 -0.85 0.00 8.79
N GLY A 79 -2.17 0.02 8.58
CA GLY A 79 -2.99 -1.19 8.42
C GLY A 79 -2.55 -2.05 7.23
N VAL A 80 -2.33 -1.44 6.07
CA VAL A 80 -1.88 -2.13 4.85
C VAL A 80 -0.48 -2.76 5.04
N GLU A 81 0.46 -2.03 5.64
CA GLU A 81 1.80 -2.56 5.93
C GLU A 81 1.76 -3.67 6.98
N ALA A 82 0.99 -3.50 8.05
CA ALA A 82 0.78 -4.51 9.09
C ALA A 82 0.18 -5.79 8.47
N TRP A 83 -0.83 -5.67 7.61
CA TRP A 83 -1.43 -6.82 6.92
C TRP A 83 -0.43 -7.56 6.01
N LYS A 84 0.35 -6.82 5.21
CA LYS A 84 1.40 -7.42 4.37
C LYS A 84 2.46 -8.13 5.21
N TRP A 85 2.82 -7.55 6.36
CA TRP A 85 3.76 -8.16 7.29
C TRP A 85 3.20 -9.45 7.92
N THR A 86 1.97 -9.41 8.44
CA THR A 86 1.29 -10.58 9.02
C THR A 86 1.20 -11.73 8.03
N LYS A 87 0.78 -11.48 6.79
CA LYS A 87 0.77 -12.50 5.73
C LYS A 87 2.17 -13.07 5.48
N ARG A 88 3.20 -12.23 5.46
CA ARG A 88 4.59 -12.68 5.26
C ARG A 88 5.04 -13.61 6.38
N VAL A 89 4.72 -13.29 7.63
CA VAL A 89 5.02 -14.15 8.78
C VAL A 89 4.24 -15.47 8.70
N PHE A 90 2.94 -15.42 8.39
CA PHE A 90 2.09 -16.59 8.26
C PHE A 90 2.60 -17.58 7.20
N PHE A 91 2.88 -17.11 5.98
CA PHE A 91 3.40 -17.97 4.91
C PHE A 91 4.80 -18.53 5.23
N ARG A 92 5.68 -17.76 5.88
CA ARG A 92 7.00 -18.26 6.33
C ARG A 92 6.86 -19.42 7.31
N ARG A 93 5.91 -19.33 8.26
CA ARG A 93 5.64 -20.41 9.23
C ARG A 93 5.07 -21.65 8.55
N ARG A 94 4.18 -21.49 7.57
CA ARG A 94 3.57 -22.61 6.83
C ARG A 94 4.60 -23.34 5.96
N VAL A 95 5.46 -22.62 5.24
CA VAL A 95 6.53 -23.22 4.44
C VAL A 95 7.47 -24.06 5.31
N ARG A 96 7.85 -23.56 6.49
CA ARG A 96 8.70 -24.30 7.45
C ARG A 96 8.06 -25.61 7.93
N LYS A 97 6.75 -25.61 8.18
CA LYS A 97 6.02 -26.83 8.57
C LYS A 97 5.93 -27.84 7.42
N SER A 98 5.66 -27.38 6.20
CA SER A 98 5.60 -28.24 5.01
C SER A 98 6.96 -28.87 4.67
N SER A 99 8.07 -28.13 4.81
CA SER A 99 9.41 -28.66 4.57
C SER A 99 9.81 -29.73 5.60
N MET A 100 9.46 -29.52 6.87
CA MET A 100 9.68 -30.54 7.92
C MET A 100 8.87 -31.82 7.62
N LEU A 101 7.62 -31.68 7.20
CA LEU A 101 6.76 -32.84 6.89
C LEU A 101 7.24 -33.65 5.69
N SER A 102 7.80 -33.00 4.66
CA SER A 102 8.41 -33.68 3.51
C SER A 102 9.62 -34.49 3.96
N SER A 103 10.54 -33.85 4.70
CA SER A 103 11.77 -34.50 5.15
C SER A 103 11.52 -35.72 6.06
N SER A 104 10.42 -35.76 6.80
CA SER A 104 10.03 -36.94 7.61
C SER A 104 9.40 -38.07 6.78
N ARG A 105 8.82 -37.79 5.62
CA ARG A 105 8.27 -38.82 4.72
C ARG A 105 9.33 -39.47 3.84
N ASP A 106 10.43 -38.75 3.59
CA ASP A 106 11.54 -39.22 2.77
C ASP A 106 12.57 -40.06 3.56
N VAL A 107 12.28 -40.39 4.83
CA VAL A 107 13.10 -41.33 5.61
C VAL A 107 12.70 -42.76 5.20
N PRO A 108 13.57 -43.53 4.53
CA PRO A 108 13.27 -44.92 4.23
C PRO A 108 13.11 -45.69 5.54
N GLU A 109 11.97 -46.39 5.71
CA GLU A 109 11.83 -47.38 6.77
C GLU A 109 12.89 -48.45 6.54
N HIS A 110 13.92 -48.46 7.38
CA HIS A 110 14.87 -49.54 7.42
C HIS A 110 14.17 -50.80 7.95
N PRO A 111 14.37 -51.97 7.30
CA PRO A 111 13.75 -53.23 7.69
C PRO A 111 14.25 -53.75 9.04
#